data_AF-A0A554WIQ7-F1
#
_entry.id   AF-A0A554WIQ7-F1
#
_cell.length_a   1.000
_cell.length_b   1.000
_cell.length_c   1.000
_cell.angle_alpha   90.00
_cell.angle_beta   90.00
_cell.angle_gamma   90.00
#
_symmetry.space_group_name_H-M   'P 1'
#
loop_
_entity.id
_entity.type
_entity.pdbx_description
1 polymer ?
#
loop_
_entity_poly.entity_id
_entity_poly.type
_entity_poly.pdbx_seq_one_letter_code
_entity_poly.pdbx_strand_id
1 'polypeptide(L)'
;MRRLPRGALAALAGVLGIGLELAALATWFAKGLDRASLPAFWAAHTAASALLAAALALGLARKRTQRRPAGVALVGTLLMAWPVLGWALLPLALGRMRRLQPRPPRQRFGEVRLPPLERIEPRRLARRVAGLGAQVARGSAPLPLQQQVLTLLTQRPSAAGNQTLAALRETGQLEDVRLLAYGVLDRQQQRLQNWIAQARAALPAAADPARLWALLAELHWELAHQGLASDDLREHALQQTLHWLQALQQRQGELAPRAC
;
A
#
# COMPACT_ATOMS: atom_id res chain seq x y z
N MET A 1 14.33 11.88 -29.57
CA MET A 1 13.30 12.81 -29.03
C MET A 1 13.19 12.65 -27.51
N ARG A 2 13.86 13.50 -26.71
CA ARG A 2 13.82 13.46 -25.24
C ARG A 2 12.43 13.90 -24.76
N ARG A 3 11.63 12.97 -24.22
CA ARG A 3 10.34 13.32 -23.59
C ARG A 3 10.63 14.17 -22.35
N LEU A 4 10.24 15.44 -22.38
CA LEU A 4 10.35 16.34 -21.25
C LEU A 4 9.65 15.71 -20.02
N PRO A 5 10.26 15.80 -18.81
CA PRO A 5 9.64 15.28 -17.62
C PRO A 5 8.29 15.97 -17.41
N ARG A 6 7.23 15.20 -17.13
CA ARG A 6 5.85 15.70 -16.99
C ARG A 6 5.71 16.86 -15.99
N GLY A 7 6.63 16.97 -15.03
CA GLY A 7 6.70 18.11 -14.10
C GLY A 7 7.16 19.42 -14.77
N ALA A 8 8.09 19.36 -15.72
CA ALA A 8 8.52 20.55 -16.47
C ALA A 8 7.42 21.06 -17.40
N LEU A 9 6.66 20.14 -18.03
CA LEU A 9 5.49 20.50 -18.84
C LEU A 9 4.39 21.16 -18.01
N ALA A 10 4.14 20.67 -16.80
CA ALA A 10 3.17 21.28 -15.89
C ALA A 10 3.59 22.69 -15.44
N ALA A 11 4.88 22.89 -15.15
CA ALA A 11 5.42 24.20 -14.78
C ALA A 11 5.33 25.21 -15.94
N LEU A 12 5.70 24.79 -17.16
CA LEU A 12 5.61 25.63 -18.36
C LEU A 12 4.16 26.03 -18.65
N ALA A 13 3.21 25.09 -18.59
CA ALA A 13 1.79 25.36 -18.78
C ALA A 13 1.24 26.35 -17.72
N GLY A 14 1.69 26.24 -16.46
CA GLY A 14 1.32 27.17 -15.40
C GLY A 14 1.84 28.59 -15.63
N VAL A 15 3.11 28.74 -16.03
CA VAL A 15 3.72 30.06 -16.32
C VAL A 15 3.06 30.72 -17.54
N LEU A 16 2.79 29.94 -18.60
CA LEU A 16 2.07 30.42 -19.78
C LEU A 16 0.64 30.87 -19.44
N GLY A 17 -0.09 30.11 -18.63
CA GLY A 17 -1.43 30.49 -18.17
C GLY A 17 -1.45 31.80 -17.39
N ILE A 18 -0.48 32.00 -16.48
CA ILE A 18 -0.33 33.24 -15.71
C ILE A 18 -0.01 34.43 -16.62
N GLY A 19 0.88 34.25 -17.60
CA GLY A 19 1.23 35.31 -18.55
C GLY A 19 0.04 35.76 -19.40
N LEU A 20 -0.82 34.82 -19.81
CA LEU A 20 -2.00 35.13 -20.61
C LEU A 20 -3.07 35.91 -19.81
N GLU A 21 -3.30 35.56 -18.54
CA GLU A 21 -4.20 36.30 -17.64
C GLU A 21 -3.70 37.73 -17.40
N LEU A 22 -2.39 37.90 -17.17
CA LEU A 22 -1.79 39.23 -16.98
C LEU A 22 -1.90 40.08 -18.25
N ALA A 23 -1.75 39.49 -19.43
CA ALA A 23 -1.95 40.18 -20.70
C ALA A 23 -3.43 40.57 -20.92
N ALA A 24 -4.38 39.72 -20.53
CA ALA A 24 -5.81 40.01 -20.58
C ALA A 24 -6.21 41.13 -19.59
N LEU A 25 -5.64 41.15 -18.40
CA LEU A 25 -5.82 42.23 -17.41
C LEU A 25 -5.19 43.55 -17.86
N ALA A 26 -3.98 43.50 -18.43
CA ALA A 26 -3.29 44.69 -18.94
C ALA A 26 -4.04 45.32 -20.12
N THR A 27 -4.58 44.51 -21.03
CA THR A 27 -5.41 45.00 -22.15
C THR A 27 -6.73 45.60 -21.68
N TRP A 28 -7.35 45.02 -20.64
CA TRP A 28 -8.53 45.60 -20.00
C TRP A 28 -8.24 46.98 -19.37
N PHE A 29 -7.18 47.10 -18.57
CA PHE A 29 -6.81 48.38 -17.94
C PHE A 29 -6.37 49.45 -18.96
N ALA A 30 -5.69 49.05 -20.04
CA ALA A 30 -5.13 49.99 -21.00
C ALA A 30 -6.15 50.53 -22.02
N LYS A 31 -7.14 49.73 -22.42
CA LYS A 31 -8.10 50.11 -23.50
C LYS A 31 -9.55 50.23 -23.04
N GLY A 32 -9.88 49.80 -21.82
CA GLY A 32 -11.28 49.65 -21.40
C GLY A 32 -11.99 48.49 -22.12
N LEU A 33 -13.15 48.07 -21.60
CA LEU A 33 -14.01 47.11 -22.30
C LEU A 33 -14.81 47.86 -23.38
N ASP A 34 -14.36 47.74 -24.62
CA ASP A 34 -15.13 48.14 -25.79
C ASP A 34 -15.79 46.90 -26.43
N ARG A 35 -16.87 47.08 -27.20
CA ARG A 35 -17.61 45.97 -27.83
C ARG A 35 -16.72 45.09 -28.71
N ALA A 36 -15.69 45.68 -29.30
CA ALA A 36 -14.72 44.98 -30.14
C ALA A 36 -13.66 44.18 -29.35
N SER A 37 -13.35 44.54 -28.10
CA SER A 37 -12.31 43.88 -27.29
C SER A 37 -12.85 42.76 -26.38
N LEU A 38 -14.17 42.74 -26.13
CA LEU A 38 -14.89 41.69 -25.40
C LEU A 38 -14.59 40.25 -25.90
N PRO A 39 -14.71 39.92 -27.20
CA PRO A 39 -14.50 38.55 -27.65
C PRO A 39 -13.05 38.08 -27.48
N ALA A 40 -12.08 38.98 -27.68
CA ALA A 40 -10.66 38.68 -27.49
C ALA A 40 -10.31 38.42 -26.02
N PHE A 41 -10.93 39.18 -25.10
CA PHE A 41 -10.78 38.98 -23.67
C PHE A 41 -11.30 37.60 -23.22
N TRP A 42 -12.51 37.23 -23.64
CA TRP A 42 -13.09 35.93 -23.32
C TRP A 42 -12.27 34.78 -23.92
N ALA A 43 -11.80 34.91 -25.16
CA ALA A 43 -10.93 33.92 -25.79
C ALA A 43 -9.62 33.71 -25.00
N ALA A 44 -8.97 34.80 -24.58
CA ALA A 44 -7.75 34.73 -23.77
C ALA A 44 -8.02 34.08 -22.39
N HIS A 45 -9.11 34.45 -21.72
CA HIS A 45 -9.47 33.89 -20.42
C HIS A 45 -9.81 32.39 -20.47
N THR A 46 -10.52 31.95 -21.52
CA THR A 46 -10.79 30.52 -21.74
C THR A 46 -9.51 29.71 -21.95
N ALA A 47 -8.57 30.26 -22.74
CA ALA A 47 -7.29 29.62 -23.02
C ALA A 47 -6.41 29.51 -21.75
N ALA A 48 -6.37 30.57 -20.95
CA ALA A 48 -5.65 30.60 -19.68
C ALA A 48 -6.20 29.59 -18.67
N SER A 49 -7.52 29.55 -18.50
CA SER A 49 -8.20 28.61 -17.60
C SER A 49 -7.96 27.15 -18.00
N ALA A 50 -7.98 26.86 -19.31
CA ALA A 50 -7.67 25.53 -19.83
C ALA A 50 -6.22 25.11 -19.54
N LEU A 51 -5.25 26.03 -19.71
CA LEU A 51 -3.84 25.78 -19.42
C LEU A 51 -3.57 25.54 -17.93
N LEU A 52 -4.21 26.31 -17.05
CA LEU A 52 -4.13 26.13 -15.60
C LEU A 52 -4.73 24.79 -15.13
N ALA A 53 -5.89 24.40 -15.68
CA ALA A 53 -6.49 23.10 -15.41
C ALA A 53 -5.61 21.93 -15.90
N ALA A 54 -4.99 22.08 -17.07
CA ALA A 54 -4.04 21.09 -17.61
C ALA A 54 -2.77 20.97 -16.75
N ALA A 55 -2.23 22.08 -16.26
CA ALA A 55 -1.08 22.10 -15.35
C ALA A 55 -1.38 21.34 -14.04
N LEU A 56 -2.57 21.56 -13.46
CA LEU A 56 -3.06 20.83 -12.29
C LEU A 56 -3.20 19.33 -12.56
N ALA A 57 -3.82 18.95 -13.68
CA ALA A 57 -4.00 17.55 -14.07
C ALA A 57 -2.65 16.83 -14.24
N LEU A 58 -1.68 17.48 -14.89
CA LEU A 58 -0.34 16.93 -15.13
C LEU A 58 0.49 16.84 -13.84
N GLY A 59 0.37 17.82 -12.93
CA GLY A 59 1.06 17.84 -11.64
C GLY A 59 0.53 16.80 -10.64
N LEU A 60 -0.79 16.61 -10.59
CA LEU A 60 -1.46 15.64 -9.72
C LEU A 60 -1.28 14.19 -10.18
N ALA A 61 -0.99 13.96 -11.47
CA ALA A 61 -0.77 12.63 -12.03
C ALA A 61 0.50 11.92 -11.51
N ARG A 62 1.28 12.54 -10.62
CA ARG A 62 2.53 11.97 -10.06
C ARG A 62 2.30 10.73 -9.17
N LYS A 63 1.09 10.51 -8.67
CA LYS A 63 0.68 9.24 -8.01
C LYS A 63 -0.53 8.67 -8.73
N ARG A 64 -0.32 7.62 -9.54
CA ARG A 64 -1.30 6.97 -10.42
C ARG A 64 -2.59 6.51 -9.69
N THR A 65 -2.55 6.37 -8.37
CA THR A 65 -3.64 5.90 -7.50
C THR A 65 -4.61 6.99 -7.03
N GLN A 66 -4.39 8.27 -7.34
CA GLN A 66 -5.24 9.36 -6.81
C GLN A 66 -5.65 10.39 -7.87
N ARG A 67 -5.90 9.93 -9.10
CA ARG A 67 -6.56 10.75 -10.13
C ARG A 67 -8.01 10.97 -9.72
N ARG A 68 -8.32 12.12 -9.11
CA ARG A 68 -9.70 12.55 -8.86
C ARG A 68 -10.11 13.54 -9.97
N PRO A 69 -10.59 13.05 -11.14
CA PRO A 69 -10.91 13.91 -12.28
C PRO A 69 -11.97 14.97 -11.92
N ALA A 70 -12.89 14.62 -11.02
CA ALA A 70 -13.89 15.56 -10.50
C ALA A 70 -13.27 16.79 -9.80
N GLY A 71 -12.14 16.64 -9.11
CA GLY A 71 -11.47 17.76 -8.45
C GLY A 71 -10.82 18.73 -9.44
N VAL A 72 -10.27 18.21 -10.54
CA VAL A 72 -9.68 19.03 -11.61
C VAL A 72 -10.78 19.76 -12.38
N ALA A 73 -11.88 19.07 -12.70
CA ALA A 73 -13.03 19.68 -13.35
C ALA A 73 -13.68 20.78 -12.50
N LEU A 74 -13.79 20.57 -11.18
CA LEU A 74 -14.30 21.59 -10.25
C LEU A 74 -13.41 22.83 -10.23
N VAL A 75 -12.08 22.68 -10.17
CA VAL A 75 -11.17 23.83 -10.18
C VAL A 75 -11.21 24.55 -11.52
N GLY A 76 -11.25 23.82 -12.64
CA GLY A 76 -11.38 24.41 -13.97
C GLY A 76 -12.68 25.20 -14.16
N THR A 77 -13.81 24.68 -13.67
CA THR A 77 -15.11 25.38 -13.74
C THR A 77 -15.15 26.62 -12.84
N LEU A 78 -14.54 26.58 -11.65
CA LEU A 78 -14.43 27.77 -10.79
C LEU A 78 -13.49 28.85 -11.36
N LEU A 79 -12.38 28.45 -12.00
CA LEU A 79 -11.45 29.40 -12.64
C LEU A 79 -12.14 30.13 -13.80
N MET A 80 -12.93 29.40 -14.60
CA MET A 80 -13.69 29.95 -15.72
C MET A 80 -14.84 30.89 -15.29
N ALA A 81 -15.47 30.62 -14.14
CA ALA A 81 -16.65 31.35 -13.70
C ALA A 81 -16.32 32.78 -13.23
N TRP A 82 -15.08 33.07 -12.84
CA TRP A 82 -14.75 34.35 -12.22
C TRP A 82 -13.32 34.81 -12.55
N PRO A 83 -13.13 35.69 -13.56
CA PRO A 83 -11.80 36.10 -14.05
C PRO A 83 -10.88 36.67 -12.96
N VAL A 84 -11.46 37.39 -11.99
CA VAL A 84 -10.72 38.02 -10.89
C VAL A 84 -10.66 37.13 -9.64
N LEU A 85 -11.74 36.40 -9.31
CA LEU A 85 -11.80 35.55 -8.11
C LEU A 85 -11.02 34.23 -8.27
N GLY A 86 -10.73 33.80 -9.49
CA GLY A 86 -9.94 32.60 -9.78
C GLY A 86 -8.57 32.61 -9.11
N TRP A 87 -7.96 33.79 -8.98
CA TRP A 87 -6.68 33.99 -8.28
C TRP A 87 -6.75 33.74 -6.77
N ALA A 88 -7.88 34.05 -6.13
CA ALA A 88 -8.09 33.77 -4.71
C ALA A 88 -8.44 32.30 -4.47
N LEU A 89 -9.12 31.67 -5.43
CA LEU A 89 -9.56 30.27 -5.35
C LEU A 89 -8.44 29.26 -5.59
N LEU A 90 -7.44 29.60 -6.43
CA LEU A 90 -6.31 28.72 -6.73
C LEU A 90 -5.46 28.33 -5.49
N PRO A 91 -4.99 29.27 -4.63
CA PRO A 91 -4.26 28.91 -3.41
C PRO A 91 -5.16 28.18 -2.41
N LEU A 92 -6.46 28.49 -2.36
CA LEU A 92 -7.44 27.82 -1.50
C LEU A 92 -7.62 26.35 -1.91
N ALA A 93 -7.76 26.08 -3.21
CA ALA A 93 -7.89 24.76 -3.79
C ALA A 93 -6.61 23.93 -3.61
N LEU A 94 -5.44 24.53 -3.87
CA LEU A 94 -4.13 23.90 -3.63
C LEU A 94 -3.93 23.59 -2.14
N GLY A 95 -4.27 24.52 -1.25
CA GLY A 95 -4.19 24.33 0.20
C GLY A 95 -5.11 23.22 0.70
N ARG A 96 -6.36 23.19 0.23
CA ARG A 96 -7.33 22.12 0.55
C ARG A 96 -6.86 20.77 -0.01
N MET A 97 -6.36 20.72 -1.24
CA MET A 97 -5.77 19.49 -1.80
C MET A 97 -4.57 19.02 -1.00
N ARG A 98 -3.70 19.92 -0.53
CA ARG A 98 -2.54 19.56 0.31
C ARG A 98 -2.96 19.02 1.68
N ARG A 99 -4.06 19.51 2.26
CA ARG A 99 -4.64 18.96 3.50
C ARG A 99 -5.32 17.61 3.29
N LEU A 100 -5.92 17.39 2.13
CA LEU A 100 -6.59 16.13 1.76
C LEU A 100 -5.61 15.08 1.21
N GLN A 101 -4.37 15.45 0.91
CA GLN A 101 -3.33 14.47 0.59
C GLN A 101 -3.07 13.60 1.82
N PRO A 102 -3.21 12.27 1.71
CA PRO A 102 -2.79 11.40 2.80
C PRO A 102 -1.32 11.68 3.06
N ARG A 103 -1.01 12.13 4.29
CA ARG A 103 0.38 12.25 4.73
C ARG A 103 1.04 10.90 4.46
N PRO A 104 2.24 10.85 3.85
CA PRO A 104 2.98 9.60 3.80
C PRO A 104 3.00 9.06 5.23
N PRO A 105 2.63 7.78 5.45
CA PRO A 105 2.62 7.23 6.79
C PRO A 105 4.01 7.46 7.35
N ARG A 106 4.12 8.41 8.30
CA ARG A 106 5.28 8.45 9.17
C ARG A 106 5.16 7.14 9.93
N GLN A 107 6.04 6.19 9.63
CA GLN A 107 6.20 4.98 10.42
C GLN A 107 6.66 5.43 11.81
N ARG A 108 5.69 5.87 12.61
CA ARG A 108 5.81 6.04 14.05
C ARG A 108 5.21 4.77 14.60
N PHE A 109 6.06 3.81 14.91
CA PHE A 109 5.70 2.70 15.77
C PHE A 109 5.54 3.27 17.18
N GLY A 110 4.37 3.82 17.45
CA GLY A 110 3.92 4.13 18.80
C GLY A 110 2.99 3.01 19.24
N GLU A 111 2.99 2.72 20.54
CA GLU A 111 2.05 1.80 21.15
C GLU A 111 0.62 2.35 20.96
N VAL A 112 -0.05 1.90 19.90
CA VAL A 112 -1.46 2.17 19.69
C VAL A 112 -2.18 1.17 20.57
N ARG A 113 -2.94 1.65 21.58
CA ARG A 113 -3.96 0.81 22.21
C ARG A 113 -4.84 0.27 21.11
N LEU A 114 -4.68 -1.03 20.81
CA LEU A 114 -5.50 -1.72 19.85
C LEU A 114 -6.94 -1.51 20.28
N PRO A 115 -7.82 -0.90 19.46
CA PRO A 115 -9.25 -1.00 19.71
C PRO A 115 -9.58 -2.49 19.85
N PRO A 116 -10.57 -2.87 20.68
CA PRO A 116 -10.90 -4.28 20.88
C PRO A 116 -11.01 -4.93 19.50
N LEU A 117 -10.06 -5.84 19.22
CA LEU A 117 -9.96 -6.49 17.94
C LEU A 117 -11.27 -7.24 17.74
N GLU A 118 -12.18 -6.68 16.94
CA GLU A 118 -13.23 -7.48 16.34
C GLU A 118 -12.49 -8.61 15.63
N ARG A 119 -12.77 -9.86 16.03
CA ARG A 119 -12.27 -11.03 15.31
C ARG A 119 -12.72 -10.86 13.87
N ILE A 120 -11.81 -10.42 13.01
CA ILE A 120 -11.98 -10.52 11.57
C ILE A 120 -12.02 -12.01 11.32
N GLU A 121 -13.23 -12.56 11.26
CA GLU A 121 -13.42 -13.97 10.97
C GLU A 121 -12.63 -14.27 9.69
N PRO A 122 -11.75 -15.29 9.69
CA PRO A 122 -10.99 -15.60 8.51
C PRO A 122 -11.97 -15.83 7.35
N ARG A 123 -11.78 -15.00 6.32
CA ARG A 123 -12.53 -14.93 5.06
C ARG A 123 -13.11 -16.30 4.73
N ARG A 124 -14.42 -16.39 4.54
CA ARG A 124 -15.21 -17.62 4.25
C ARG A 124 -14.49 -18.68 3.40
N LEU A 125 -13.61 -18.28 2.48
CA LEU A 125 -12.78 -19.16 1.67
C LEU A 125 -11.83 -20.07 2.50
N ALA A 126 -11.14 -19.54 3.51
CA ALA A 126 -10.21 -20.32 4.35
C ALA A 126 -10.96 -21.39 5.16
N ARG A 127 -12.13 -21.05 5.70
CA ARG A 127 -13.03 -22.01 6.37
C ARG A 127 -13.61 -23.04 5.42
N ARG A 128 -13.97 -22.66 4.19
CA ARG A 128 -14.42 -23.62 3.16
C ARG A 128 -13.32 -24.60 2.78
N VAL A 129 -12.09 -24.11 2.54
CA VAL A 129 -10.94 -24.96 2.20
C VAL A 129 -10.60 -25.90 3.37
N ALA A 130 -10.67 -25.42 4.62
CA ALA A 130 -10.51 -26.26 5.80
C ALA A 130 -11.60 -27.33 5.94
N GLY A 131 -12.86 -26.95 5.74
CA GLY A 131 -13.99 -27.90 5.78
C GLY A 131 -13.93 -28.95 4.67
N LEU A 132 -13.50 -28.56 3.47
CA LEU A 132 -13.28 -29.49 2.36
C LEU A 132 -12.08 -30.41 2.64
N GLY A 133 -10.98 -29.91 3.19
CA GLY A 133 -9.86 -30.75 3.59
C GLY A 133 -10.20 -31.74 4.70
N ALA A 134 -11.12 -31.40 5.62
CA ALA A 134 -11.65 -32.36 6.59
C ALA A 134 -12.56 -33.44 5.94
N GLN A 135 -13.20 -33.16 4.80
CA GLN A 135 -13.92 -34.19 4.02
C GLN A 135 -12.95 -35.10 3.26
N VAL A 136 -11.85 -34.54 2.74
CA VAL A 136 -10.75 -35.30 2.14
C VAL A 136 -10.09 -36.21 3.19
N ALA A 137 -9.84 -35.69 4.40
CA ALA A 137 -9.25 -36.45 5.50
C ALA A 137 -10.09 -37.69 5.88
N ARG A 138 -11.41 -37.53 5.88
CA ARG A 138 -12.38 -38.60 6.15
C ARG A 138 -12.59 -39.59 4.99
N GLY A 139 -11.85 -39.44 3.89
CA GLY A 139 -12.00 -40.30 2.70
C GLY A 139 -13.35 -40.16 1.97
N SER A 140 -14.19 -39.20 2.37
CA SER A 140 -15.57 -39.06 1.88
C SER A 140 -15.68 -38.19 0.62
N ALA A 141 -14.57 -37.60 0.18
CA ALA A 141 -14.52 -36.69 -0.96
C ALA A 141 -14.23 -37.45 -2.28
N PRO A 142 -14.90 -37.13 -3.40
CA PRO A 142 -14.52 -37.64 -4.72
C PRO A 142 -13.08 -37.26 -5.11
N LEU A 143 -12.36 -38.15 -5.78
CA LEU A 143 -10.96 -37.96 -6.20
C LEU A 143 -10.64 -36.57 -6.84
N PRO A 144 -11.44 -36.02 -7.78
CA PRO A 144 -11.15 -34.71 -8.35
C PRO A 144 -11.24 -33.55 -7.33
N LEU A 145 -12.11 -33.67 -6.33
CA LEU A 145 -12.21 -32.69 -5.25
C LEU A 145 -10.98 -32.75 -4.33
N GLN A 146 -10.47 -33.96 -4.07
CA GLN A 146 -9.25 -34.15 -3.27
C GLN A 146 -8.06 -33.44 -3.91
N GLN A 147 -7.85 -33.64 -5.22
CA GLN A 147 -6.79 -32.99 -5.98
C GLN A 147 -6.89 -31.46 -5.97
N GLN A 148 -8.10 -30.91 -6.14
CA GLN A 148 -8.33 -29.46 -6.07
C GLN A 148 -8.01 -28.89 -4.68
N VAL A 149 -8.46 -29.56 -3.62
CA VAL A 149 -8.18 -29.10 -2.24
C VAL A 149 -6.68 -29.13 -1.95
N LEU A 150 -5.98 -30.20 -2.34
CA LEU A 150 -4.53 -30.31 -2.15
C LEU A 150 -3.74 -29.27 -2.95
N THR A 151 -4.13 -28.99 -4.20
CA THR A 151 -3.51 -27.91 -5.00
C THR A 151 -3.75 -26.53 -4.38
N LEU A 152 -4.94 -26.27 -3.83
CA LEU A 152 -5.23 -25.00 -3.17
C LEU A 152 -4.44 -24.83 -1.86
N LEU A 153 -4.30 -25.90 -1.08
CA LEU A 153 -3.52 -25.91 0.16
C LEU A 153 -2.02 -25.69 -0.09
N THR A 154 -1.50 -26.17 -1.22
CA THR A 154 -0.09 -25.97 -1.60
C THR A 154 0.21 -24.59 -2.17
N GLN A 155 -0.71 -24.01 -2.95
CA GLN A 155 -0.50 -22.71 -3.60
C GLN A 155 -0.66 -21.53 -2.64
N ARG A 156 -1.51 -21.65 -1.61
CA ARG A 156 -1.79 -20.55 -0.66
C ARG A 156 -1.57 -21.02 0.78
N PRO A 157 -0.33 -20.90 1.30
CA PRO A 157 -0.05 -21.14 2.71
C PRO A 157 -0.92 -20.23 3.57
N SER A 158 -1.59 -20.80 4.57
CA SER A 158 -2.37 -20.04 5.54
C SER A 158 -2.48 -20.85 6.82
N ALA A 159 -2.60 -20.20 7.97
CA ALA A 159 -2.73 -20.89 9.26
C ALA A 159 -3.88 -21.93 9.26
N ALA A 160 -5.04 -21.58 8.69
CA ALA A 160 -6.18 -22.50 8.57
C ALA A 160 -5.89 -23.66 7.59
N GLY A 161 -5.23 -23.39 6.47
CA GLY A 161 -4.81 -24.44 5.53
C GLY A 161 -3.79 -25.39 6.15
N ASN A 162 -2.83 -24.86 6.92
CA ASN A 162 -1.81 -25.64 7.59
C ASN A 162 -2.39 -26.49 8.73
N GLN A 163 -3.37 -26.00 9.47
CA GLN A 163 -4.15 -26.81 10.42
C GLN A 163 -4.86 -27.98 9.71
N THR A 164 -5.38 -27.73 8.52
CA THR A 164 -6.02 -28.77 7.70
C THR A 164 -5.01 -29.80 7.21
N LEU A 165 -3.81 -29.36 6.79
CA LEU A 165 -2.71 -30.24 6.44
C LEU A 165 -2.19 -31.05 7.64
N ALA A 166 -2.12 -30.45 8.84
CA ALA A 166 -1.77 -31.14 10.07
C ALA A 166 -2.82 -32.21 10.42
N ALA A 167 -4.10 -31.88 10.28
CA ALA A 167 -5.18 -32.86 10.46
C ALA A 167 -5.11 -33.99 9.41
N LEU A 168 -4.79 -33.68 8.14
CA LEU A 168 -4.58 -34.68 7.09
C LEU A 168 -3.39 -35.59 7.38
N ARG A 169 -2.31 -35.04 7.95
CA ARG A 169 -1.14 -35.81 8.41
C ARG A 169 -1.51 -36.79 9.52
N GLU A 170 -2.37 -36.40 10.45
CA GLU A 170 -2.71 -37.22 11.62
C GLU A 170 -3.86 -38.21 11.37
N THR A 171 -4.89 -37.76 10.65
CA THR A 171 -6.17 -38.48 10.52
C THR A 171 -6.49 -38.92 9.08
N GLY A 172 -5.64 -38.58 8.11
CA GLY A 172 -5.84 -38.98 6.71
C GLY A 172 -5.91 -40.48 6.56
N GLN A 173 -6.99 -40.98 5.94
CA GLN A 173 -7.19 -42.41 5.66
C GLN A 173 -6.37 -42.94 4.47
N LEU A 174 -5.92 -42.04 3.59
CA LEU A 174 -5.09 -42.36 2.42
C LEU A 174 -3.63 -42.03 2.70
N GLU A 175 -2.74 -43.01 2.53
CA GLU A 175 -1.30 -42.86 2.81
C GLU A 175 -0.64 -41.80 1.93
N ASP A 176 -0.99 -41.74 0.64
CA ASP A 176 -0.46 -40.74 -0.29
C ASP A 176 -0.79 -39.30 0.13
N VAL A 177 -2.00 -39.10 0.68
CA VAL A 177 -2.47 -37.79 1.16
C VAL A 177 -1.72 -37.39 2.43
N ARG A 178 -1.47 -38.36 3.31
CA ARG A 178 -0.68 -38.18 4.54
C ARG A 178 0.77 -37.79 4.21
N LEU A 179 1.40 -38.52 3.29
CA LEU A 179 2.78 -38.28 2.86
C LEU A 179 2.93 -36.95 2.12
N LEU A 180 1.95 -36.60 1.28
CA LEU A 180 1.90 -35.28 0.65
C LEU A 180 1.78 -34.16 1.69
N ALA A 181 0.88 -34.30 2.67
CA ALA A 181 0.71 -33.31 3.73
C ALA A 181 2.01 -33.11 4.52
N TYR A 182 2.73 -34.20 4.82
CA TYR A 182 4.05 -34.15 5.45
C TYR A 182 5.04 -33.35 4.60
N GLY A 183 5.19 -33.71 3.32
CA GLY A 183 6.13 -33.04 2.42
C GLY A 183 5.76 -31.57 2.13
N VAL A 184 4.49 -31.19 2.23
CA VAL A 184 4.06 -29.79 2.06
C VAL A 184 4.38 -28.97 3.31
N LEU A 185 4.07 -29.48 4.51
CA LEU A 185 4.38 -28.80 5.77
C LEU A 185 5.88 -28.64 5.96
N ASP A 186 6.66 -29.71 5.70
CA ASP A 186 8.12 -29.69 5.84
C ASP A 186 8.77 -28.70 4.87
N ARG A 187 8.37 -28.68 3.59
CA ARG A 187 8.86 -27.68 2.62
C ARG A 187 8.56 -26.24 3.04
N GLN A 188 7.38 -26.00 3.63
CA GLN A 188 7.04 -24.65 4.13
C GLN A 188 7.92 -24.25 5.31
N GLN A 189 8.14 -25.17 6.27
CA GLN A 189 9.02 -24.94 7.41
C GLN A 189 10.46 -24.68 6.95
N GLN A 190 11.02 -25.54 6.10
CA GLN A 190 12.38 -25.39 5.57
C GLN A 190 12.55 -24.07 4.82
N ARG A 191 11.55 -23.64 4.04
CA ARG A 191 11.58 -22.35 3.35
C ARG A 191 11.71 -21.18 4.34
N LEU A 192 10.90 -21.16 5.39
CA LEU A 192 10.98 -20.11 6.42
C LEU A 192 12.32 -20.16 7.17
N GLN A 193 12.80 -21.35 7.54
CA GLN A 193 14.09 -21.53 8.19
C GLN A 193 15.25 -21.04 7.32
N ASN A 194 15.20 -21.30 6.01
CA ASN A 194 16.20 -20.81 5.05
C ASN A 194 16.20 -19.28 4.96
N TRP A 195 15.02 -18.63 4.93
CA TRP A 195 14.94 -17.17 4.95
C TRP A 195 15.45 -16.58 6.25
N ILE A 196 15.16 -17.22 7.39
CA ILE A 196 15.71 -16.82 8.69
C ILE A 196 17.25 -16.92 8.67
N ALA A 197 17.81 -18.02 8.18
CA ALA A 197 19.25 -18.21 8.08
C ALA A 197 19.91 -17.15 7.18
N GLN A 198 19.31 -16.86 6.02
CA GLN A 198 19.79 -15.81 5.10
C GLN A 198 19.74 -14.41 5.73
N ALA A 199 18.63 -14.07 6.39
CA ALA A 199 18.49 -12.79 7.06
C ALA A 199 19.49 -12.63 8.23
N ARG A 200 19.76 -13.71 8.98
CA ARG A 200 20.79 -13.72 10.03
C ARG A 200 22.20 -13.56 9.45
N ALA A 201 22.51 -14.26 8.35
CA ALA A 201 23.81 -14.18 7.68
C ALA A 201 24.08 -12.78 7.09
N ALA A 202 23.03 -12.05 6.68
CA ALA A 202 23.15 -10.69 6.17
C ALA A 202 23.38 -9.63 7.27
N LEU A 203 23.13 -9.97 8.54
CA LEU A 203 23.19 -9.04 9.67
C LEU A 203 24.56 -8.36 9.89
N PRO A 204 25.70 -9.08 9.90
CA PRO A 204 27.01 -8.46 10.13
C PRO A 204 27.46 -7.50 9.03
N ALA A 205 26.93 -7.63 7.80
CA ALA A 205 27.29 -6.79 6.67
C ALA A 205 26.34 -5.59 6.47
N ALA A 206 25.29 -5.46 7.30
CA ALA A 206 24.25 -4.47 7.09
C ALA A 206 24.63 -3.09 7.66
N ALA A 207 24.59 -2.06 6.82
CA ALA A 207 24.76 -0.67 7.24
C ALA A 207 23.65 -0.20 8.20
N ASP A 208 22.42 -0.72 8.02
CA ASP A 208 21.30 -0.48 8.93
C ASP A 208 20.64 -1.82 9.35
N PRO A 209 21.09 -2.44 10.45
CA PRO A 209 20.56 -3.72 10.90
C PRO A 209 19.10 -3.65 11.38
N ALA A 210 18.54 -2.46 11.61
CA ALA A 210 17.15 -2.32 12.06
C ALA A 210 16.14 -2.96 11.10
N ARG A 211 16.39 -2.86 9.78
CA ARG A 211 15.54 -3.50 8.77
C ARG A 211 15.60 -5.02 8.84
N LEU A 212 16.78 -5.56 9.10
CA LEU A 212 16.97 -7.01 9.23
C LEU A 212 16.41 -7.53 10.55
N TRP A 213 16.48 -6.76 11.65
CA TRP A 213 15.81 -7.12 12.90
C TRP A 213 14.29 -7.18 12.74
N ALA A 214 13.70 -6.20 12.04
CA ALA A 214 12.26 -6.23 11.73
C ALA A 214 11.88 -7.46 10.89
N LEU A 215 12.66 -7.77 9.85
CA LEU A 215 12.44 -8.95 9.02
C LEU A 215 12.58 -10.26 9.82
N LEU A 216 13.59 -10.34 10.70
CA LEU A 216 13.78 -11.50 11.57
C LEU A 216 12.60 -11.67 12.53
N ALA A 217 12.10 -10.60 13.13
CA ALA A 217 10.90 -10.67 13.97
C ALA A 217 9.69 -11.18 13.18
N GLU A 218 9.48 -10.67 11.96
CA GLU A 218 8.38 -11.09 11.09
C GLU A 218 8.46 -12.57 10.71
N LEU A 219 9.64 -13.05 10.32
CA LEU A 219 9.83 -14.46 9.94
C LEU A 219 9.64 -15.44 11.10
N HIS A 220 10.10 -15.10 12.32
CA HIS A 220 9.88 -15.96 13.49
C HIS A 220 8.41 -15.92 13.92
N TRP A 221 7.75 -14.76 13.83
CA TRP A 221 6.30 -14.66 14.07
C TRP A 221 5.51 -15.50 13.06
N GLU A 222 5.89 -15.45 11.78
CA GLU A 222 5.23 -16.21 10.72
C GLU A 222 5.34 -17.73 10.97
N LEU A 223 6.50 -18.21 11.40
CA LEU A 223 6.71 -19.61 11.77
C LEU A 223 5.76 -20.07 12.89
N ALA A 224 5.62 -19.24 13.94
CA ALA A 224 4.73 -19.53 15.06
C ALA A 224 3.24 -19.43 14.65
N HIS A 225 2.87 -18.40 13.90
CA HIS A 225 1.48 -18.10 13.56
C HIS A 225 0.90 -19.09 12.54
N GLN A 226 1.71 -19.59 11.60
CA GLN A 226 1.26 -20.54 10.58
C GLN A 226 1.04 -21.95 11.11
N GLY A 227 1.32 -22.23 12.39
CA GLY A 227 1.19 -23.56 12.98
C GLY A 227 2.16 -24.58 12.38
N LEU A 228 3.28 -24.11 11.82
CA LEU A 228 4.31 -24.96 11.24
C LEU A 228 5.28 -25.49 12.30
N ALA A 229 5.40 -24.79 13.43
CA ALA A 229 6.25 -25.18 14.54
C ALA A 229 5.51 -26.09 15.55
N SER A 230 6.19 -27.16 15.99
CA SER A 230 5.84 -27.92 17.20
C SER A 230 5.86 -27.01 18.44
N ASP A 231 5.21 -27.40 19.54
CA ASP A 231 5.03 -26.53 20.72
C ASP A 231 6.33 -25.88 21.22
N ASP A 232 7.42 -26.64 21.39
CA ASP A 232 8.72 -26.09 21.82
C ASP A 232 9.34 -25.13 20.80
N LEU A 233 9.24 -25.48 19.51
CA LEU A 233 9.73 -24.64 18.43
C LEU A 233 8.92 -23.35 18.30
N ARG A 234 7.62 -23.41 18.62
CA ARG A 234 6.73 -22.26 18.63
C ARG A 234 7.12 -21.31 19.76
N GLU A 235 7.37 -21.81 20.96
CA GLU A 235 7.84 -20.99 22.08
C GLU A 235 9.17 -20.30 21.75
N HIS A 236 10.12 -21.05 21.20
CA HIS A 236 11.38 -20.48 20.75
C HIS A 236 11.19 -19.39 19.70
N ALA A 237 10.34 -19.62 18.69
CA ALA A 237 10.06 -18.64 17.64
C ALA A 237 9.44 -17.35 18.21
N LEU A 238 8.52 -17.46 19.18
CA LEU A 238 7.94 -16.30 19.85
C LEU A 238 8.98 -15.53 20.69
N GLN A 239 9.84 -16.23 21.43
CA GLN A 239 10.93 -15.61 22.18
C GLN A 239 11.90 -14.86 21.25
N GLN A 240 12.27 -15.46 20.11
CA GLN A 240 13.10 -14.80 19.11
C GLN A 240 12.41 -13.57 18.51
N THR A 241 11.10 -13.65 18.24
CA THR A 241 10.31 -12.50 17.78
C THR A 241 10.42 -11.34 18.76
N LEU A 242 10.22 -11.61 20.06
CA LEU A 242 10.34 -10.60 21.11
C LEU A 242 11.75 -10.02 21.20
N HIS A 243 12.78 -10.86 21.15
CA HIS A 243 14.17 -10.42 21.19
C HIS A 243 14.49 -9.39 20.10
N TRP A 244 14.11 -9.65 18.85
CA TRP A 244 14.39 -8.75 17.73
C TRP A 244 13.54 -7.46 17.79
N LEU A 245 12.30 -7.54 18.27
CA LEU A 245 11.45 -6.36 18.50
C LEU A 245 12.03 -5.46 19.59
N GLN A 246 12.55 -6.04 20.69
CA GLN A 246 13.20 -5.29 21.76
C GLN A 246 14.47 -4.59 21.27
N ALA A 247 15.33 -5.27 20.48
CA ALA A 247 16.51 -4.66 19.88
C ALA A 247 16.15 -3.46 18.97
N LEU A 248 15.06 -3.60 18.21
CA LEU A 248 14.55 -2.53 17.36
C LEU A 248 14.02 -1.34 18.19
N GLN A 249 13.32 -1.60 19.29
CA GLN A 249 12.83 -0.57 20.20
C GLN A 249 13.96 0.19 20.90
N GLN A 250 15.00 -0.51 21.36
CA GLN A 250 16.17 0.10 22.00
C GLN A 250 16.89 1.08 21.07
N ARG A 251 17.15 0.65 19.82
CA ARG A 251 17.77 1.51 18.80
C ARG A 251 16.93 2.74 18.47
N GLN A 252 15.61 2.64 18.53
CA GLN A 252 14.73 3.81 18.37
C GLN A 252 14.78 4.76 19.56
N GLY A 253 14.90 4.22 20.78
CA GLY A 253 15.10 5.01 22.00
C GLY A 253 16.41 5.80 21.98
N GLU A 254 17.47 5.24 21.41
CA GLU A 254 18.76 5.93 21.20
C GLU A 254 18.68 7.06 20.16
N LEU A 255 17.89 6.87 19.10
CA LEU A 255 17.72 7.84 18.02
C LEU A 255 16.68 8.92 18.32
N ALA A 256 15.83 8.73 19.34
CA ALA A 256 14.89 9.74 19.78
C ALA A 256 15.65 10.86 20.52
N PRO A 257 15.47 12.15 20.14
CA PRO A 257 16.10 13.24 20.85
C PRO A 257 15.63 13.19 22.30
N ARG A 258 16.57 13.09 23.24
CA ARG A 258 16.29 13.26 24.67
C ARG A 258 15.68 14.65 24.82
N ALA A 259 14.37 14.70 25.07
CA ALA A 259 13.71 15.94 25.42
C ALA A 259 14.32 16.39 26.75
N CYS A 260 15.17 17.42 26.71
CA CYS A 260 15.54 18.20 27.88
C CYS A 260 14.33 19.01 28.34
#